data_AF-K1UHL7-F1
#
_entry.id   AF-K1UHL7-F1
#
_cell.length_a   1.000
_cell.length_b   1.000
_cell.length_c   1.000
_cell.angle_alpha   90.00
_cell.angle_beta   90.00
_cell.angle_gamma   90.00
#
_symmetry.space_group_name_H-M   'P 1'
#
loop_
_entity.id
_entity.type
_entity.pdbx_description
1 polymer ?
#
loop_
_entity_poly.entity_id
_entity_poly.type
_entity_poly.pdbx_seq_one_letter_code
_entity_poly.pdbx_strand_id
1 'polypeptide(L)'
;MPIRPGIVLQSLRLRPRELYRVRTEERAKTGLQEMGLFSYSSIQFSPRSVQTLDSLGNVVYRDTLDANIDLVFDKPYDFYVEANARGKTTGRVGPELVVGLTKRNAFHGGEKLTVNLHGSHEWQTVSQAGGGSTRINSYEYGSDVSVEFPRIITPWNMFRTMEQNERRYRAGHMPTKYRGVPTTTIKASMNVLNRASYFRRHVAAGELTYAWSTSYQHQHSFSPLILSYEFMNSRTAAFDSILALHPYLQISMRDQFVPKMSYTYTYRSPRRYRHPITWSTTISEAANILSLGYMAAGKGWNEKDKKMFKNPFAQFLKLETDFVKYWRITQDGTLVGHVNAGIIWSYGNAENAPYYEQFYIGGANSVRAFNVRSIGPGRY
;
A
#
# COMPACT_ATOMS: atom_id res chain seq x y z
N MET A 1 -26.63 5.30 -6.78
CA MET A 1 -25.99 4.71 -5.59
C MET A 1 -26.06 5.74 -4.46
N PRO A 2 -26.55 5.43 -3.25
CA PRO A 2 -26.59 6.45 -2.19
C PRO A 2 -25.16 6.76 -1.71
N ILE A 3 -24.77 8.03 -1.73
CA ILE A 3 -23.56 8.53 -1.08
C ILE A 3 -23.96 9.59 -0.07
N ARG A 4 -23.25 9.66 1.06
CA ARG A 4 -23.52 10.65 2.09
C ARG A 4 -23.01 12.03 1.65
N PRO A 5 -23.83 13.10 1.66
CA PRO A 5 -23.42 14.43 1.19
C PRO A 5 -22.19 14.98 1.90
N GLY A 6 -22.03 14.72 3.21
CA GLY A 6 -20.87 15.18 3.97
C GLY A 6 -19.51 14.70 3.43
N ILE A 7 -19.48 13.57 2.73
CA ILE A 7 -18.26 12.99 2.17
C ILE A 7 -17.89 13.67 0.86
N VAL A 8 -18.89 14.04 0.06
CA VAL A 8 -18.73 14.87 -1.14
C VAL A 8 -18.30 16.29 -0.74
N LEU A 9 -18.90 16.85 0.31
CA LEU A 9 -18.52 18.19 0.79
C LEU A 9 -17.09 18.24 1.34
N GLN A 10 -16.62 17.14 1.97
CA GLN A 10 -15.24 17.05 2.46
C GLN A 10 -14.20 17.09 1.34
N SER A 11 -14.45 16.41 0.21
CA SER A 11 -13.54 16.40 -0.95
C SER A 11 -13.64 17.67 -1.78
N LEU A 12 -14.82 18.29 -1.85
CA LEU A 12 -15.08 19.52 -2.59
C LEU A 12 -14.23 20.69 -2.08
N ARG A 13 -14.02 20.81 -0.75
CA ARG A 13 -13.21 21.87 -0.12
C ARG A 13 -13.61 23.32 -0.51
N LEU A 14 -14.80 23.51 -1.08
CA LEU A 14 -15.43 24.82 -1.28
C LEU A 14 -16.23 25.16 -0.04
N ARG A 15 -16.08 26.39 0.46
CA ARG A 15 -16.87 26.88 1.59
C ARG A 15 -17.83 27.98 1.14
N PRO A 16 -19.04 28.03 1.72
CA PRO A 16 -19.92 29.17 1.53
C PRO A 16 -19.24 30.46 1.97
N ARG A 17 -19.44 31.55 1.22
CA ARG A 17 -18.95 32.90 1.53
C ARG A 17 -17.42 33.07 1.52
N GLU A 18 -16.67 32.11 0.96
CA GLU A 18 -15.26 32.34 0.62
C GLU A 18 -15.14 33.09 -0.72
N LEU A 19 -14.15 33.98 -0.83
CA LEU A 19 -13.84 34.67 -2.08
C LEU A 19 -13.53 33.64 -3.18
N TYR A 20 -14.15 33.80 -4.34
CA TYR A 20 -13.91 32.93 -5.47
C TYR A 20 -12.44 32.96 -5.90
N ARG A 21 -11.86 31.76 -6.06
CA ARG A 21 -10.49 31.56 -6.55
C ARG A 21 -10.47 30.35 -7.47
N VAL A 22 -9.97 30.53 -8.69
CA VAL A 22 -9.80 29.45 -9.69
C VAL A 22 -9.03 28.27 -9.11
N ARG A 23 -7.97 28.52 -8.33
CA ARG A 23 -7.19 27.45 -7.67
C ARG A 23 -8.00 26.60 -6.69
N THR A 24 -9.06 27.14 -6.10
CA THR A 24 -9.92 26.40 -5.17
C THR A 24 -10.92 25.55 -5.96
N GLU A 25 -11.46 26.08 -7.06
CA GLU A 25 -12.28 25.31 -7.99
C GLU A 25 -11.51 24.12 -8.60
N GLU A 26 -10.30 24.34 -9.09
CA GLU A 26 -9.47 23.26 -9.64
C GLU A 26 -9.20 22.16 -8.59
N ARG A 27 -8.98 22.55 -7.33
CA ARG A 27 -8.83 21.60 -6.21
C ARG A 27 -10.12 20.86 -5.93
N ALA A 28 -11.26 21.52 -6.02
CA ALA A 28 -12.58 20.90 -5.83
C ALA A 28 -12.84 19.84 -6.90
N LYS A 29 -12.61 20.20 -8.17
CA LYS A 29 -12.69 19.28 -9.33
C LYS A 29 -11.76 18.09 -9.16
N THR A 30 -10.48 18.35 -8.85
CA THR A 30 -9.49 17.28 -8.65
C THR A 30 -9.88 16.40 -7.46
N GLY A 31 -10.33 16.97 -6.35
CA GLY A 31 -10.74 16.24 -5.16
C GLY A 31 -11.94 15.32 -5.40
N LEU A 32 -12.93 15.75 -6.20
CA LEU A 32 -14.06 14.92 -6.60
C LEU A 32 -13.63 13.77 -7.52
N GLN A 33 -12.73 14.03 -8.46
CA GLN A 33 -12.18 13.01 -9.36
C GLN A 33 -11.32 11.99 -8.59
N GLU A 34 -10.50 12.43 -7.64
CA GLU A 34 -9.66 11.58 -6.78
C GLU A 34 -10.48 10.56 -5.97
N MET A 35 -11.75 10.85 -5.65
CA MET A 35 -12.62 9.87 -4.99
C MET A 35 -12.83 8.61 -5.85
N GLY A 36 -12.81 8.73 -7.18
CA GLY A 36 -13.01 7.62 -8.11
C GLY A 36 -14.38 6.93 -7.97
N LEU A 37 -15.40 7.69 -7.56
CA LEU A 37 -16.79 7.24 -7.41
C LEU A 37 -17.71 7.81 -8.49
N PHE A 38 -17.26 8.86 -9.18
CA PHE A 38 -18.02 9.61 -10.16
C PHE A 38 -17.39 9.44 -11.53
N SER A 39 -18.20 9.08 -12.52
CA SER A 39 -17.80 9.05 -13.93
C SER A 39 -17.77 10.46 -14.52
N TYR A 40 -18.63 11.34 -14.02
CA TYR A 40 -18.72 12.75 -14.40
C TYR A 40 -18.91 13.65 -13.18
N SER A 41 -18.19 14.77 -13.16
CA SER A 41 -18.32 15.82 -12.15
C SER A 41 -18.23 17.19 -12.81
N SER A 42 -19.31 17.97 -12.74
CA SER A 42 -19.33 19.39 -13.15
C SER A 42 -19.45 20.28 -11.91
N ILE A 43 -18.83 21.45 -11.98
CA ILE A 43 -19.09 22.55 -11.04
C ILE A 43 -19.35 23.78 -11.91
N GLN A 44 -20.54 24.35 -11.80
CA GLN A 44 -20.95 25.54 -12.52
C GLN A 44 -21.24 26.66 -11.52
N PHE A 45 -20.60 27.81 -11.70
CA PHE A 45 -20.87 29.00 -10.89
C PHE A 45 -21.80 29.93 -11.67
N SER A 46 -22.94 30.25 -11.09
CA SER A 46 -23.92 31.18 -11.64
C SER A 46 -23.96 32.45 -10.76
N PRO A 47 -23.90 33.66 -11.34
CA PRO A 47 -24.05 34.89 -10.57
C PRO A 47 -25.45 34.99 -10.00
N ARG A 48 -25.56 35.30 -8.71
CA ARG A 48 -26.84 35.52 -8.08
C ARG A 48 -27.36 36.91 -8.47
N SER A 49 -28.24 36.95 -9.46
CA SER A 49 -28.91 38.16 -9.93
C SER A 49 -30.05 38.58 -9.00
N VAL A 50 -29.73 38.96 -7.76
CA VAL A 50 -30.70 39.70 -6.93
C VAL A 50 -30.33 41.18 -7.03
N GLN A 51 -31.16 41.94 -7.74
CA GLN A 51 -31.10 43.39 -7.76
C GLN A 51 -31.49 43.88 -6.36
N THR A 52 -30.52 44.37 -5.59
CA THR A 52 -30.82 45.14 -4.38
C THR A 52 -30.81 46.60 -4.75
N LEU A 53 -31.94 47.29 -4.54
CA LEU A 53 -32.03 48.74 -4.67
C LEU A 53 -31.31 49.36 -3.47
N ASP A 54 -30.36 50.25 -3.74
CA ASP A 54 -29.79 51.12 -2.71
C ASP A 54 -30.86 52.11 -2.22
N SER A 55 -30.62 52.78 -1.09
CA SER A 55 -31.48 53.83 -0.51
C SER A 55 -31.73 55.00 -1.49
N LEU A 56 -30.95 55.07 -2.57
CA LEU A 56 -30.99 56.05 -3.67
C LEU A 56 -31.58 55.47 -4.98
N GLY A 57 -32.11 54.25 -4.98
CA GLY A 57 -32.77 53.63 -6.14
C GLY A 57 -31.83 53.03 -7.20
N ASN A 58 -30.53 52.92 -6.93
CA ASN A 58 -29.56 52.31 -7.84
C ASN A 58 -29.57 50.78 -7.77
N VAL A 59 -29.46 50.11 -8.92
CA VAL A 59 -29.37 48.65 -9.01
C VAL A 59 -27.97 48.19 -8.61
N VAL A 60 -27.83 47.59 -7.43
CA VAL A 60 -26.59 46.96 -6.98
C VAL A 60 -26.66 45.46 -7.23
N TYR A 61 -25.69 44.92 -7.96
CA TYR A 61 -25.51 43.48 -8.11
C TYR A 61 -24.87 42.91 -6.84
N ARG A 62 -25.41 41.83 -6.30
CA ARG A 62 -24.73 41.09 -5.24
C ARG A 62 -23.50 40.38 -5.81
N ASP A 63 -22.35 40.60 -5.18
CA ASP A 63 -21.08 39.91 -5.46
C ASP A 63 -21.07 38.49 -4.86
N THR A 64 -22.11 37.70 -5.16
CA THR A 64 -22.25 36.32 -4.67
C THR A 64 -22.53 35.38 -5.83
N LEU A 65 -21.81 34.25 -5.86
CA LEU A 65 -21.94 33.20 -6.86
C LEU A 65 -22.61 31.96 -6.23
N ASP A 66 -23.57 31.38 -6.94
CA ASP A 66 -24.20 30.10 -6.60
C ASP A 66 -23.50 28.97 -7.37
N ALA A 67 -23.04 27.95 -6.63
CA ALA A 67 -22.31 26.81 -7.19
C ALA A 67 -23.25 25.61 -7.34
N ASN A 68 -23.57 25.26 -8.59
CA ASN A 68 -24.31 24.05 -8.95
C ASN A 68 -23.30 22.93 -9.25
N ILE A 69 -23.49 21.76 -8.64
CA ILE A 69 -22.55 20.65 -8.71
C ILE A 69 -23.31 19.41 -9.18
N ASP A 70 -23.06 18.98 -10.42
CA ASP A 70 -23.67 17.77 -10.96
C ASP A 70 -22.67 16.62 -10.89
N LEU A 71 -23.11 15.52 -10.29
CA LEU A 71 -22.29 14.32 -10.08
C LEU A 71 -23.02 13.11 -10.64
N VAL A 72 -22.37 12.39 -11.55
CA VAL A 72 -22.86 11.10 -12.06
C VAL A 72 -22.00 9.99 -11.49
N PHE A 73 -22.64 9.03 -10.83
CA PHE A 73 -21.92 7.88 -10.26
C PHE A 73 -21.33 7.00 -11.35
N ASP A 74 -20.15 6.47 -11.05
CA ASP A 74 -19.57 5.38 -11.80
C ASP A 74 -20.26 4.04 -11.47
N LYS A 75 -19.97 3.02 -12.28
CA LYS A 75 -20.49 1.67 -12.08
C LYS A 75 -20.07 1.14 -10.70
N PRO A 76 -21.02 0.62 -9.89
CA PRO A 76 -20.75 0.24 -8.50
C PRO A 76 -19.89 -1.03 -8.39
N TYR A 77 -19.88 -1.88 -9.41
CA TYR A 77 -19.09 -3.10 -9.46
C TYR A 77 -18.17 -3.05 -10.67
N ASP A 78 -16.92 -3.43 -10.44
CA ASP A 78 -15.89 -3.64 -11.44
C ASP A 78 -15.41 -5.08 -11.36
N PHE A 79 -15.23 -5.71 -12.50
CA PHE A 79 -14.78 -7.09 -12.58
C PHE A 79 -13.76 -7.21 -13.70
N TYR A 80 -12.62 -7.82 -13.39
CA TYR A 80 -11.57 -8.06 -14.37
C TYR A 80 -10.99 -9.46 -14.22
N VAL A 81 -10.56 -10.01 -15.34
CA VAL A 81 -9.83 -11.28 -15.42
C VAL A 81 -8.56 -11.02 -16.21
N GLU A 82 -7.43 -11.34 -15.60
CA GLU A 82 -6.11 -11.25 -16.21
C GLU A 82 -5.51 -12.64 -16.31
N ALA A 83 -4.98 -12.97 -17.49
CA ALA A 83 -4.24 -14.20 -17.73
C ALA A 83 -2.81 -13.82 -18.10
N ASN A 84 -1.88 -14.13 -17.19
CA ASN A 84 -0.46 -13.85 -17.31
C ASN A 84 0.32 -15.15 -17.48
N ALA A 85 1.52 -15.07 -18.04
CA ALA A 85 2.49 -16.18 -18.01
C ALA A 85 3.69 -15.74 -17.17
N ARG A 86 3.89 -16.37 -16.01
CA ARG A 86 5.04 -16.09 -15.13
C ARG A 86 6.20 -16.99 -15.45
N GLY A 87 7.35 -16.38 -15.74
CA GLY A 87 8.65 -17.03 -15.73
C GLY A 87 9.43 -16.65 -14.48
N LYS A 88 9.89 -17.64 -13.71
CA LYS A 88 10.83 -17.45 -12.60
C LYS A 88 12.26 -17.67 -13.09
N THR A 89 13.21 -16.94 -12.50
CA THR A 89 14.65 -17.11 -12.74
C THR A 89 15.16 -18.52 -12.40
N THR A 90 14.36 -19.33 -11.70
CA THR A 90 14.65 -20.75 -11.41
C THR A 90 14.37 -21.70 -12.59
N GLY A 91 14.04 -21.18 -13.79
CA GLY A 91 13.73 -22.00 -14.97
C GLY A 91 12.34 -22.64 -14.92
N ARG A 92 11.44 -22.09 -14.09
CA ARG A 92 10.04 -22.49 -13.98
C ARG A 92 9.17 -21.47 -14.70
N VAL A 93 8.27 -21.96 -15.54
CA VAL A 93 7.32 -21.13 -16.30
C VAL A 93 5.93 -21.69 -16.12
N GLY A 94 4.94 -20.82 -16.04
CA GLY A 94 3.57 -21.22 -15.79
C GLY A 94 2.53 -20.13 -16.06
N PRO A 95 1.29 -20.49 -16.43
CA PRO A 95 0.18 -19.55 -16.45
C PRO A 95 -0.18 -19.10 -15.02
N GLU A 96 -0.62 -17.86 -14.91
CA GLU A 96 -1.20 -17.21 -13.74
C GLU A 96 -2.54 -16.59 -14.17
N LEU A 97 -3.60 -16.94 -13.47
CA LEU A 97 -4.92 -16.34 -13.61
C LEU A 97 -5.16 -15.43 -12.40
N VAL A 98 -5.58 -14.19 -12.64
CA VAL A 98 -6.02 -13.26 -11.60
C VAL A 98 -7.45 -12.85 -11.90
N VAL A 99 -8.33 -13.00 -10.93
CA VAL A 99 -9.74 -12.60 -10.99
C VAL A 99 -9.95 -11.55 -9.91
N GLY A 100 -10.28 -10.33 -10.30
CA GLY A 100 -10.52 -9.22 -9.39
C GLY A 100 -11.94 -8.71 -9.44
N LEU A 101 -12.52 -8.47 -8.27
CA LEU A 101 -13.82 -7.84 -8.09
C LEU A 101 -13.67 -6.61 -7.20
N THR A 102 -14.05 -5.44 -7.69
CA THR A 102 -14.07 -4.20 -6.91
C THR A 102 -15.49 -3.68 -6.76
N LYS A 103 -15.96 -3.53 -5.53
CA LYS A 103 -17.19 -2.82 -5.19
C LYS A 103 -16.84 -1.40 -4.74
N ARG A 104 -17.20 -0.40 -5.55
CA ARG A 104 -17.10 1.01 -5.18
C ARG A 104 -18.20 1.36 -4.18
N ASN A 105 -17.90 2.24 -3.23
CA ASN A 105 -18.78 2.75 -2.17
C ASN A 105 -19.52 1.65 -1.36
N ALA A 106 -18.79 0.61 -0.94
CA ALA A 106 -19.36 -0.58 -0.30
C ALA A 106 -20.17 -0.30 0.99
N PHE A 107 -19.81 0.74 1.75
CA PHE A 107 -20.46 1.11 3.02
C PHE A 107 -21.14 2.49 2.99
N HIS A 108 -21.42 3.02 1.80
CA HIS A 108 -22.05 4.33 1.58
C HIS A 108 -21.18 5.54 2.01
N GLY A 109 -19.91 5.29 2.34
CA GLY A 109 -18.93 6.28 2.75
C GLY A 109 -17.82 6.55 1.73
N GLY A 110 -17.99 6.10 0.49
CA GLY A 110 -17.01 6.22 -0.57
C GLY A 110 -15.89 5.16 -0.55
N GLU A 111 -16.08 4.09 0.21
CA GLU A 111 -15.10 3.02 0.39
C GLU A 111 -14.99 2.11 -0.83
N LYS A 112 -13.79 1.68 -1.18
CA LYS A 112 -13.58 0.65 -2.22
C LYS A 112 -13.25 -0.67 -1.55
N LEU A 113 -14.08 -1.69 -1.78
CA LEU A 113 -13.82 -3.07 -1.38
C LEU A 113 -13.32 -3.82 -2.61
N THR A 114 -12.07 -4.29 -2.58
CA THR A 114 -11.48 -5.08 -3.66
C THR A 114 -11.14 -6.47 -3.16
N VAL A 115 -11.61 -7.49 -3.87
CA VAL A 115 -11.34 -8.90 -3.65
C VAL A 115 -10.63 -9.44 -4.89
N ASN A 116 -9.39 -9.87 -4.72
CA ASN A 116 -8.60 -10.47 -5.78
C ASN A 116 -8.33 -11.93 -5.44
N LEU A 117 -8.55 -12.82 -6.40
CA LEU A 117 -8.20 -14.22 -6.35
C LEU A 117 -7.14 -14.47 -7.41
N HIS A 118 -6.05 -15.14 -7.07
CA HIS A 118 -5.03 -15.48 -8.04
C HIS A 118 -4.65 -16.96 -7.92
N GLY A 119 -4.30 -17.56 -9.05
CA GLY A 119 -3.90 -18.95 -9.14
C GLY A 119 -2.87 -19.12 -10.25
N SER A 120 -1.73 -19.73 -9.94
CA SER A 120 -0.67 -20.02 -10.90
C SER A 120 -0.24 -21.47 -10.82
N HIS A 121 0.14 -22.00 -11.97
CA HIS A 121 0.63 -23.37 -12.11
C HIS A 121 1.94 -23.35 -12.87
N GLU A 122 3.02 -23.81 -12.25
CA GLU A 122 4.38 -23.74 -12.77
C GLU A 122 4.93 -25.14 -13.01
N TRP A 123 5.52 -25.36 -14.18
CA TRP A 123 6.30 -26.55 -14.49
C TRP A 123 7.76 -26.19 -14.73
N GLN A 124 8.65 -27.10 -14.39
CA GLN A 124 10.08 -26.94 -14.64
C GLN A 124 10.38 -27.21 -16.12
N THR A 125 10.95 -26.22 -16.81
CA THR A 125 11.25 -26.31 -18.25
C THR A 125 12.74 -26.58 -18.53
N VAL A 126 13.62 -26.28 -17.57
CA VAL A 126 15.07 -26.52 -17.71
C VAL A 126 15.49 -27.78 -16.93
N SER A 127 15.91 -28.81 -17.67
CA SER A 127 16.68 -29.95 -17.17
C SER A 127 18.15 -29.56 -17.06
N GLN A 128 18.76 -29.66 -15.88
CA GLN A 128 20.22 -29.68 -15.80
C GLN A 128 20.74 -30.90 -16.57
N ALA A 129 21.82 -30.71 -17.32
CA ALA A 129 22.49 -31.78 -18.06
C ALA A 129 22.85 -32.93 -17.10
N GLY A 130 22.27 -34.12 -17.33
CA GLY A 130 22.66 -35.37 -16.67
C GLY A 130 21.72 -35.94 -15.60
N GLY A 131 20.57 -35.34 -15.30
CA GLY A 131 19.60 -35.87 -14.34
C GLY A 131 18.19 -36.02 -14.92
N GLY A 132 17.57 -37.20 -14.77
CA GLY A 132 16.25 -37.52 -15.34
C GLY A 132 15.17 -36.48 -15.02
N SER A 133 14.25 -36.28 -15.96
CA SER A 133 13.17 -35.29 -15.89
C SER A 133 12.18 -35.60 -14.76
N THR A 134 12.48 -35.17 -13.54
CA THR A 134 11.47 -35.13 -12.48
C THR A 134 10.48 -34.03 -12.84
N ARG A 135 9.26 -34.43 -13.20
CA ARG A 135 8.15 -33.55 -13.58
C ARG A 135 7.60 -32.83 -12.34
N ILE A 136 8.41 -31.95 -11.76
CA ILE A 136 8.07 -31.22 -10.54
C ILE A 136 7.13 -30.07 -10.92
N ASN A 137 5.84 -30.30 -10.71
CA ASN A 137 4.83 -29.26 -10.84
C ASN A 137 4.75 -28.49 -9.52
N SER A 138 4.49 -27.20 -9.59
CA SER A 138 4.19 -26.40 -8.41
C SER A 138 3.02 -25.49 -8.68
N TYR A 139 2.25 -25.20 -7.66
CA TYR A 139 1.09 -24.34 -7.79
C TYR A 139 1.01 -23.40 -6.60
N GLU A 140 0.50 -22.21 -6.88
CA GLU A 140 0.36 -21.14 -5.92
C GLU A 140 -1.01 -20.53 -6.13
N TYR A 141 -1.79 -20.41 -5.08
CA TYR A 141 -3.08 -19.76 -5.14
C TYR A 141 -3.26 -18.90 -3.90
N GLY A 142 -4.01 -17.83 -4.06
CA GLY A 142 -4.19 -16.88 -2.99
C GLY A 142 -5.39 -16.00 -3.17
N SER A 143 -5.76 -15.36 -2.06
CA SER A 143 -6.85 -14.40 -2.00
C SER A 143 -6.40 -13.15 -1.25
N ASP A 144 -6.65 -11.99 -1.84
CA ASP A 144 -6.39 -10.69 -1.25
C ASP A 144 -7.72 -9.95 -1.09
N VAL A 145 -8.05 -9.54 0.13
CA VAL A 145 -9.22 -8.71 0.43
C VAL A 145 -8.71 -7.37 0.95
N SER A 146 -9.15 -6.28 0.33
CA SER A 146 -8.75 -4.94 0.70
C SER A 146 -9.94 -3.99 0.79
N VAL A 147 -9.94 -3.14 1.82
CA VAL A 147 -10.91 -2.07 2.01
C VAL A 147 -10.16 -0.75 2.11
N GLU A 148 -10.41 0.14 1.15
CA GLU A 148 -9.84 1.48 1.12
C GLU A 148 -10.91 2.51 1.52
N PHE A 149 -10.65 3.22 2.60
CA PHE A 149 -11.48 4.33 3.09
C PHE A 149 -10.87 5.67 2.65
N PRO A 150 -11.64 6.59 2.04
CA PRO A 150 -11.17 7.93 1.63
C PRO A 150 -11.08 8.90 2.82
N ARG A 151 -10.62 8.42 3.98
CA ARG A 151 -10.39 9.20 5.21
C ARG A 151 -9.41 8.47 6.12
N ILE A 152 -8.77 9.22 7.03
CA ILE A 152 -7.99 8.61 8.11
C ILE A 152 -8.94 8.10 9.19
N ILE A 153 -8.92 6.79 9.42
CA ILE A 153 -9.68 6.13 10.51
C ILE A 153 -8.70 5.74 11.61
N THR A 154 -8.69 6.48 12.70
CA THR A 154 -7.98 6.16 13.94
C THR A 154 -8.95 5.57 14.99
N PRO A 155 -8.45 4.90 16.04
CA PRO A 155 -9.30 4.36 17.11
C PRO A 155 -10.25 5.39 17.75
N TRP A 156 -9.85 6.67 17.82
CA TRP A 156 -10.65 7.75 18.41
C TRP A 156 -11.78 8.29 17.52
N ASN A 157 -11.74 8.03 16.22
CA ASN A 157 -12.75 8.52 15.26
C ASN A 157 -13.43 7.38 14.48
N MET A 158 -13.02 6.11 14.68
CA MET A 158 -13.68 4.90 14.16
C MET A 158 -15.10 4.70 14.71
N PHE A 159 -15.32 4.95 16.01
CA PHE A 159 -16.62 4.77 16.68
C PHE A 159 -17.49 6.04 16.71
N ARG A 160 -17.05 7.12 16.07
CA ARG A 160 -17.83 8.37 16.05
C ARG A 160 -19.02 8.23 15.12
N THR A 161 -20.20 8.53 15.63
CA THR A 161 -21.43 8.52 14.84
C THR A 161 -21.41 9.64 13.80
N MET A 162 -22.09 9.40 12.68
CA MET A 162 -22.10 10.31 11.54
C MET A 162 -22.67 11.69 11.92
N GLU A 163 -23.66 11.72 12.81
CA GLU A 163 -24.29 12.93 13.31
C GLU A 163 -23.30 13.84 14.06
N GLN A 164 -22.37 13.25 14.83
CA GLN A 164 -21.32 14.01 15.52
C GLN A 164 -20.29 14.61 14.55
N ASN A 165 -20.05 13.95 13.41
CA ASN A 165 -19.18 14.48 12.36
C ASN A 165 -19.90 15.59 11.59
N GLU A 166 -21.17 15.40 11.20
CA GLU A 166 -21.98 16.42 10.52
C GLU A 166 -22.17 17.68 11.37
N ARG A 167 -22.42 17.54 12.68
CA ARG A 167 -22.50 18.69 13.60
C ARG A 167 -21.21 19.50 13.61
N ARG A 168 -20.03 18.85 13.55
CA ARG A 168 -18.73 19.55 13.46
C ARG A 168 -18.49 20.20 12.11
N TYR A 169 -18.93 19.56 11.02
CA TYR A 169 -18.92 20.16 9.69
C TYR A 169 -19.78 21.42 9.66
N ARG A 170 -21.01 21.37 10.20
CA ARG A 170 -21.91 22.52 10.30
C ARG A 170 -21.39 23.59 11.27
N ALA A 171 -20.67 23.20 12.32
CA ALA A 171 -20.00 24.11 13.25
C ALA A 171 -18.66 24.67 12.74
N GLY A 172 -18.36 24.56 11.44
CA GLY A 172 -17.19 25.19 10.80
C GLY A 172 -15.84 24.51 11.05
N HIS A 173 -15.79 23.39 11.76
CA HIS A 173 -14.55 22.68 12.06
C HIS A 173 -14.20 21.68 10.96
N MET A 174 -13.67 22.18 9.84
CA MET A 174 -13.12 21.34 8.76
C MET A 174 -11.60 21.24 8.89
N PRO A 175 -11.02 20.09 9.28
CA PRO A 175 -9.57 19.92 9.36
C PRO A 175 -8.97 19.86 7.95
N THR A 176 -8.60 21.01 7.38
CA THR A 176 -7.90 21.11 6.10
C THR A 176 -6.39 20.95 6.28
N LYS A 177 -5.95 19.89 6.97
CA LYS A 177 -4.51 19.67 7.23
C LYS A 177 -3.79 18.96 6.06
N TYR A 178 -4.53 18.23 5.23
CA TYR A 178 -3.97 17.40 4.17
C TYR A 178 -4.23 17.97 2.78
N ARG A 179 -3.29 17.74 1.85
CA ARG A 179 -3.48 17.98 0.41
C ARG A 179 -3.91 16.68 -0.26
N GLY A 180 -5.05 16.69 -0.95
CA GLY A 180 -5.69 15.48 -1.48
C GLY A 180 -6.50 14.72 -0.43
N VAL A 181 -7.18 13.64 -0.84
CA VAL A 181 -7.96 12.78 0.05
C VAL A 181 -7.02 11.82 0.78
N PRO A 182 -6.87 11.89 2.11
CA PRO A 182 -6.06 10.91 2.83
C PRO A 182 -6.80 9.57 2.87
N THR A 183 -6.07 8.46 2.79
CA THR A 183 -6.67 7.12 2.70
C THR A 183 -6.24 6.23 3.85
N THR A 184 -7.18 5.38 4.29
CA THR A 184 -6.89 4.26 5.20
C THR A 184 -7.16 2.98 4.42
N THR A 185 -6.16 2.14 4.27
CA THR A 185 -6.31 0.85 3.60
C THR A 185 -6.11 -0.26 4.61
N ILE A 186 -7.09 -1.15 4.70
CA ILE A 186 -7.00 -2.41 5.46
C ILE A 186 -6.92 -3.53 4.43
N LYS A 187 -5.87 -4.34 4.48
CA LYS A 187 -5.73 -5.49 3.59
C LYS A 187 -5.49 -6.75 4.39
N ALA A 188 -6.05 -7.84 3.93
CA ALA A 188 -5.84 -9.18 4.46
C ALA A 188 -5.60 -10.09 3.26
N SER A 189 -4.53 -10.87 3.30
CA SER A 189 -4.17 -11.81 2.24
C SER A 189 -3.85 -13.19 2.81
N MET A 190 -4.13 -14.21 2.00
CA MET A 190 -3.85 -15.60 2.31
C MET A 190 -3.35 -16.28 1.05
N ASN A 191 -2.09 -16.69 1.06
CA ASN A 191 -1.43 -17.34 -0.07
C ASN A 191 -0.99 -18.73 0.34
N VAL A 192 -1.29 -19.72 -0.51
CA VAL A 192 -0.88 -21.10 -0.33
C VAL A 192 0.08 -21.46 -1.45
N LEU A 193 1.30 -21.76 -1.03
CA LEU A 193 2.37 -22.18 -1.92
C LEU A 193 2.59 -23.67 -1.78
N ASN A 194 2.33 -24.44 -2.83
CA ASN A 194 2.70 -25.85 -2.86
C ASN A 194 3.80 -26.11 -3.88
N ARG A 195 4.92 -26.64 -3.40
CA ARG A 195 6.02 -27.16 -4.22
C ARG A 195 5.93 -28.68 -4.14
N ALA A 196 5.40 -29.33 -5.19
CA ALA A 196 4.88 -30.70 -5.12
C ALA A 196 5.85 -31.77 -4.62
N SER A 197 7.16 -31.54 -4.72
CA SER A 197 8.17 -32.51 -4.27
C SER A 197 8.78 -32.19 -2.90
N TYR A 198 8.40 -31.07 -2.28
CA TYR A 198 9.11 -30.57 -1.09
C TYR A 198 8.17 -30.21 0.06
N PHE A 199 7.34 -29.19 -0.13
CA PHE A 199 6.60 -28.59 0.97
C PHE A 199 5.36 -27.81 0.53
N ARG A 200 4.45 -27.64 1.49
CA ARG A 200 3.28 -26.76 1.38
C ARG A 200 3.35 -25.70 2.48
N ARG A 201 3.34 -24.43 2.07
CA ARG A 201 3.46 -23.28 2.95
C ARG A 201 2.24 -22.38 2.82
N HIS A 202 1.75 -21.88 3.94
CA HIS A 202 0.70 -20.86 3.98
C HIS A 202 1.31 -19.55 4.47
N VAL A 203 0.91 -18.46 3.84
CA VAL A 203 1.32 -17.10 4.17
C VAL A 203 0.04 -16.30 4.38
N ALA A 204 -0.28 -16.03 5.63
CA ALA A 204 -1.37 -15.15 6.00
C ALA A 204 -0.77 -13.78 6.35
N ALA A 205 -1.23 -12.72 5.70
CA ALA A 205 -0.79 -11.37 6.02
C ALA A 205 -1.97 -10.43 6.24
N GLY A 206 -1.76 -9.44 7.11
CA GLY A 206 -2.71 -8.37 7.36
C GLY A 206 -1.97 -7.06 7.49
N GLU A 207 -2.44 -6.01 6.82
CA GLU A 207 -1.82 -4.69 6.88
C GLU A 207 -2.88 -3.60 7.06
N LEU A 208 -2.55 -2.64 7.91
CA LEU A 208 -3.26 -1.38 8.08
C LEU A 208 -2.31 -0.26 7.65
N THR A 209 -2.71 0.53 6.65
CA THR A 209 -1.89 1.58 6.05
C THR A 209 -2.65 2.88 5.98
N TYR A 210 -2.06 3.95 6.52
CA TYR A 210 -2.53 5.33 6.40
C TYR A 210 -1.67 6.09 5.42
N ALA A 211 -2.26 6.62 4.35
CA ALA A 211 -1.57 7.46 3.39
C ALA A 211 -2.13 8.88 3.40
N TRP A 212 -1.24 9.87 3.47
CA TRP A 212 -1.62 11.27 3.33
C TRP A 212 -0.52 12.06 2.63
N SER A 213 -0.92 13.14 1.96
CA SER A 213 0.03 14.08 1.38
C SER A 213 -0.08 15.43 2.07
N THR A 214 1.05 16.00 2.47
CA THR A 214 1.11 17.36 3.05
C THR A 214 1.16 18.40 1.92
N SER A 215 1.86 18.05 0.83
CA SER A 215 1.89 18.80 -0.43
C SER A 215 1.96 17.82 -1.60
N TYR A 216 1.88 18.31 -2.85
CA TYR A 216 2.15 17.47 -4.03
C TYR A 216 3.57 16.89 -4.03
N GLN A 217 4.49 17.54 -3.31
CA GLN A 217 5.87 17.08 -3.19
C GLN A 217 6.09 16.12 -2.02
N HIS A 218 5.23 16.13 -1.00
CA HIS A 218 5.48 15.43 0.26
C HIS A 218 4.35 14.43 0.51
N GLN A 219 4.64 13.15 0.28
CA GLN A 219 3.73 12.04 0.49
C GLN A 219 4.22 11.20 1.67
N HIS A 220 3.29 10.77 2.50
CA HIS A 220 3.54 9.99 3.70
C HIS A 220 2.67 8.75 3.66
N SER A 221 3.26 7.60 3.99
CA SER A 221 2.56 6.34 4.19
C SER A 221 3.02 5.76 5.52
N PHE A 222 2.08 5.54 6.44
CA PHE A 222 2.36 4.96 7.75
C PHE A 222 1.52 3.70 7.92
N SER A 223 2.20 2.57 8.08
CA SER A 223 1.60 1.27 8.34
C SER A 223 1.90 0.89 9.79
N PRO A 224 1.04 1.25 10.76
CA PRO A 224 1.26 0.94 12.18
C PRO A 224 1.22 -0.56 12.50
N LEU A 225 0.63 -1.36 11.61
CA LEU A 225 0.47 -2.78 11.85
C LEU A 225 0.51 -3.53 10.52
N ILE A 226 1.60 -4.26 10.32
CA ILE A 226 1.77 -5.26 9.28
C ILE A 226 2.04 -6.57 10.02
N LEU A 227 1.15 -7.53 9.87
CA LEU A 227 1.27 -8.87 10.41
C LEU A 227 1.54 -9.80 9.25
N SER A 228 2.65 -10.53 9.29
CA SER A 228 2.89 -11.65 8.38
C SER A 228 3.10 -12.91 9.19
N TYR A 229 2.34 -13.95 8.87
CA TYR A 229 2.44 -15.27 9.45
C TYR A 229 2.71 -16.28 8.35
N GLU A 230 3.92 -16.81 8.33
CA GLU A 230 4.32 -17.87 7.41
C GLU A 230 4.47 -19.16 8.20
N PHE A 231 3.75 -20.21 7.80
CA PHE A 231 3.87 -21.51 8.44
C PHE A 231 3.88 -22.65 7.42
N MET A 232 4.65 -23.68 7.74
CA MET A 232 4.82 -24.88 6.94
C MET A 232 3.79 -25.92 7.35
N ASN A 233 2.83 -26.20 6.47
CA ASN A 233 1.73 -27.11 6.77
C ASN A 233 2.04 -28.57 6.43
N SER A 234 2.88 -28.83 5.43
CA SER A 234 3.37 -30.19 5.17
C SER A 234 4.76 -30.18 4.59
N ARG A 235 5.54 -31.21 4.95
CA ARG A 235 6.90 -31.47 4.49
C ARG A 235 6.97 -32.92 4.02
N THR A 236 7.88 -33.20 3.10
CA THR A 236 8.13 -34.55 2.57
C THR A 236 9.46 -35.06 3.11
N ALA A 237 9.64 -36.39 3.21
CA ALA A 237 10.91 -36.97 3.66
C ALA A 237 12.11 -36.55 2.78
N ALA A 238 11.88 -36.32 1.48
CA ALA A 238 12.88 -35.78 0.56
C ALA A 238 13.28 -34.33 0.90
N PHE A 239 12.35 -33.53 1.39
CA PHE A 239 12.66 -32.19 1.88
C PHE A 239 13.44 -32.25 3.20
N ASP A 240 13.06 -33.15 4.11
CA ASP A 240 13.72 -33.27 5.41
C ASP A 240 15.19 -33.74 5.26
N SER A 241 15.48 -34.63 4.31
CA SER A 241 16.87 -35.03 4.01
C SER A 241 17.71 -33.87 3.46
N ILE A 242 17.14 -33.04 2.57
CA ILE A 242 17.79 -31.84 2.04
C ILE A 242 18.01 -30.79 3.13
N LEU A 243 17.02 -30.64 4.02
CA LEU A 243 17.04 -29.70 5.14
C LEU A 243 18.06 -30.11 6.22
N ALA A 244 18.32 -31.42 6.38
CA ALA A 244 19.40 -31.94 7.21
C ALA A 244 20.80 -31.69 6.60
N LEU A 245 20.92 -31.80 5.27
CA LEU A 245 22.18 -31.55 4.55
C LEU A 245 22.56 -30.06 4.51
N HIS A 246 21.59 -29.15 4.58
CA HIS A 246 21.79 -27.71 4.41
C HIS A 246 21.22 -26.92 5.60
N PRO A 247 22.02 -26.63 6.64
CA PRO A 247 21.58 -25.91 7.82
C PRO A 247 20.92 -24.55 7.53
N TYR A 248 21.34 -23.86 6.46
CA TYR A 248 20.75 -22.57 6.08
C TYR A 248 19.27 -22.67 5.68
N LEU A 249 18.82 -23.80 5.11
CA LEU A 249 17.42 -24.02 4.74
C LEU A 249 16.53 -24.15 5.96
N GLN A 250 17.06 -24.66 7.08
CA GLN A 250 16.32 -24.74 8.34
C GLN A 250 15.94 -23.35 8.85
N ILE A 251 16.87 -22.40 8.71
CA ILE A 251 16.72 -21.01 9.16
C ILE A 251 15.74 -20.26 8.25
N SER A 252 15.79 -20.46 6.93
CA SER A 252 14.96 -19.74 5.96
C SER A 252 13.54 -20.30 5.83
N MET A 253 13.35 -21.59 6.09
CA MET A 253 12.05 -22.29 5.96
C MET A 253 11.32 -22.46 7.30
N ARG A 254 11.82 -21.83 8.37
CA ARG A 254 11.16 -21.86 9.69
C ARG A 254 9.81 -21.15 9.63
N ASP A 255 8.91 -21.57 10.50
CA ASP A 255 7.67 -20.85 10.74
C ASP A 255 7.98 -19.55 11.47
N GLN A 256 7.38 -18.45 11.03
CA GLN A 256 7.73 -17.12 11.51
C GLN A 256 6.51 -16.23 11.56
N PHE A 257 6.43 -15.47 12.65
CA PHE A 257 5.48 -14.39 12.82
C PHE A 257 6.24 -13.08 12.93
N VAL A 258 5.97 -12.16 12.01
CA VAL A 258 6.65 -10.88 11.95
C VAL A 258 5.61 -9.76 12.02
N PRO A 259 5.38 -9.23 13.21
CA PRO A 259 4.67 -7.99 13.40
C PRO A 259 5.62 -6.84 13.12
N LYS A 260 5.24 -5.96 12.20
CA LYS A 260 6.06 -4.87 11.70
C LYS A 260 5.26 -3.57 11.68
N MET A 261 5.95 -2.48 11.96
CA MET A 261 5.50 -1.14 11.64
C MET A 261 6.38 -0.61 10.51
N SER A 262 5.82 0.21 9.65
CA SER A 262 6.58 0.84 8.57
C SER A 262 6.13 2.28 8.36
N TYR A 263 7.09 3.15 8.08
CA TYR A 263 6.85 4.51 7.66
C TYR A 263 7.66 4.81 6.41
N THR A 264 6.95 5.16 5.34
CA THR A 264 7.53 5.59 4.07
C THR A 264 7.26 7.05 3.86
N TYR A 265 8.33 7.82 3.63
CA TYR A 265 8.27 9.20 3.21
C TYR A 265 8.77 9.31 1.78
N THR A 266 7.95 9.88 0.90
CA THR A 266 8.29 10.10 -0.50
C THR A 266 8.27 11.58 -0.82
N TYR A 267 9.42 12.09 -1.26
CA TYR A 267 9.59 13.42 -1.81
C TYR A 267 9.65 13.38 -3.34
N ARG A 268 8.83 14.20 -4.00
CA ARG A 268 8.85 14.40 -5.46
C ARG A 268 8.99 15.87 -5.78
N SER A 269 10.02 16.22 -6.54
CA SER A 269 10.20 17.60 -6.98
C SER A 269 9.08 18.03 -7.93
N PRO A 270 8.72 19.33 -7.97
CA PRO A 270 7.73 19.85 -8.93
C PRO A 270 8.11 19.56 -10.39
N ARG A 271 7.11 19.21 -11.21
CA ARG A 271 7.28 18.92 -12.65
C ARG A 271 7.89 20.05 -13.47
N ARG A 272 7.79 21.29 -13.00
CA ARG A 272 8.38 22.48 -13.64
C ARG A 272 9.91 22.51 -13.62
N TYR A 273 10.56 21.71 -12.77
CA TYR A 273 12.02 21.70 -12.71
C TYR A 273 12.60 20.86 -13.85
N ARG A 274 13.63 21.40 -14.52
CA ARG A 274 14.33 20.72 -15.62
C ARG A 274 14.97 19.39 -15.18
N HIS A 275 15.42 19.32 -13.93
CA HIS A 275 16.14 18.17 -13.38
C HIS A 275 15.44 17.62 -12.13
N PRO A 276 14.29 16.95 -12.27
CA PRO A 276 13.51 16.51 -11.12
C PRO A 276 14.21 15.41 -10.32
N ILE A 277 13.83 15.30 -9.04
CA ILE A 277 14.24 14.25 -8.12
C ILE A 277 13.04 13.55 -7.52
N THR A 278 13.20 12.24 -7.31
CA THR A 278 12.33 11.42 -6.49
C THR A 278 13.18 10.77 -5.41
N TRP A 279 12.78 10.94 -4.16
CA TRP A 279 13.44 10.34 -3.01
C TRP A 279 12.39 9.64 -2.15
N SER A 280 12.60 8.37 -1.85
CA SER A 280 11.74 7.59 -0.97
C SER A 280 12.55 6.94 0.12
N THR A 281 12.19 7.17 1.39
CA THR A 281 12.84 6.54 2.54
C THR A 281 11.79 5.75 3.31
N THR A 282 12.07 4.49 3.55
CA THR A 282 11.24 3.59 4.34
C THR A 282 11.98 3.17 5.60
N ILE A 283 11.38 3.41 6.75
CA ILE A 283 11.87 2.93 8.05
C ILE A 283 10.86 1.89 8.52
N SER A 284 11.33 0.68 8.77
CA SER A 284 10.50 -0.41 9.28
C SER A 284 11.08 -0.96 10.57
N GLU A 285 10.18 -1.25 11.51
CA GLU A 285 10.51 -1.70 12.85
C GLU A 285 9.68 -2.93 13.17
N ALA A 286 10.33 -4.04 13.51
CA ALA A 286 9.65 -5.28 13.82
C ALA A 286 9.57 -5.53 15.33
N ALA A 287 8.36 -5.87 15.78
CA ALA A 287 8.05 -6.44 17.09
C ALA A 287 8.46 -5.64 18.34
N ASN A 288 8.71 -4.33 18.22
CA ASN A 288 8.95 -3.45 19.38
C ASN A 288 7.69 -3.19 20.22
N ILE A 289 6.52 -3.01 19.59
CA ILE A 289 5.25 -2.92 20.32
C ILE A 289 4.99 -4.21 21.11
N LEU A 290 5.29 -5.37 20.52
CA LEU A 290 5.14 -6.64 21.23
C LEU A 290 6.11 -6.77 22.39
N SER A 291 7.38 -6.38 22.26
CA SER A 291 8.30 -6.40 23.41
C SER A 291 7.90 -5.42 24.51
N LEU A 292 7.34 -4.25 24.17
CA LEU A 292 6.78 -3.34 25.17
C LEU A 292 5.64 -4.03 25.95
N GLY A 293 4.77 -4.77 25.26
CA GLY A 293 3.73 -5.59 25.89
C GLY A 293 4.29 -6.68 26.80
N TYR A 294 5.33 -7.41 26.36
CA TYR A 294 6.02 -8.39 27.20
C TYR A 294 6.72 -7.77 28.41
N MET A 295 7.26 -6.56 28.26
CA MET A 295 7.86 -5.81 29.37
C MET A 295 6.82 -5.41 30.41
N ALA A 296 5.64 -4.97 29.97
CA ALA A 296 4.50 -4.74 30.86
C ALA A 296 4.04 -6.03 31.56
N ALA A 297 4.23 -7.20 30.95
CA ALA A 297 3.96 -8.52 31.52
C ALA A 297 5.13 -9.11 32.33
N GLY A 298 6.17 -8.33 32.63
CA GLY A 298 7.28 -8.73 33.51
C GLY A 298 8.49 -9.39 32.84
N LYS A 299 8.52 -9.48 31.50
CA LYS A 299 9.67 -10.00 30.75
C LYS A 299 10.64 -8.90 30.33
N GLY A 300 11.91 -9.01 30.70
CA GLY A 300 12.94 -8.01 30.36
C GLY A 300 13.11 -7.81 28.85
N TRP A 301 13.40 -6.60 28.39
CA TRP A 301 13.48 -6.26 26.95
C TRP A 301 14.40 -7.20 26.15
N ASN A 302 15.54 -7.56 26.73
CA ASN A 302 16.59 -8.39 26.11
C ASN A 302 16.43 -9.92 26.33
N GLU A 303 15.36 -10.37 26.97
CA GLU A 303 15.09 -11.80 27.10
C GLU A 303 14.80 -12.41 25.72
N LYS A 304 15.56 -13.45 25.36
CA LYS A 304 15.45 -14.18 24.08
C LYS A 304 14.35 -15.24 24.14
N ASP A 305 13.91 -15.71 22.98
CA ASP A 305 12.88 -16.76 22.80
C ASP A 305 11.47 -16.40 23.33
N LYS A 306 11.11 -15.11 23.28
CA LYS A 306 9.72 -14.68 23.42
C LYS A 306 8.92 -15.16 22.20
N LYS A 307 7.80 -15.84 22.48
CA LYS A 307 6.95 -16.48 21.46
C LYS A 307 5.57 -15.86 21.43
N MET A 308 5.12 -15.49 20.23
CA MET A 308 3.73 -15.11 19.98
C MET A 308 3.11 -16.15 19.05
N PHE A 309 1.91 -16.65 19.38
CA PHE A 309 1.27 -17.76 18.65
C PHE A 309 2.17 -19.00 18.46
N LYS A 310 2.92 -19.37 19.52
CA LYS A 310 3.89 -20.49 19.55
C LYS A 310 5.15 -20.30 18.70
N ASN A 311 5.29 -19.19 17.98
CA ASN A 311 6.45 -18.92 17.13
C ASN A 311 7.31 -17.78 17.70
N PRO A 312 8.65 -17.88 17.64
CA PRO A 312 9.52 -16.77 17.99
C PRO A 312 9.30 -15.62 16.98
N PHE A 313 9.22 -14.39 17.47
CA PHE A 313 9.10 -13.21 16.61
C PHE A 313 10.47 -12.53 16.43
N ALA A 314 10.74 -12.01 15.24
CA ALA A 314 11.97 -11.29 14.97
C ALA A 314 11.85 -9.81 15.37
N GLN A 315 12.95 -9.28 15.91
CA GLN A 315 13.08 -7.88 16.27
C GLN A 315 14.22 -7.25 15.50
N PHE A 316 13.89 -6.25 14.69
CA PHE A 316 14.86 -5.56 13.86
C PHE A 316 14.37 -4.17 13.48
N LEU A 317 15.33 -3.29 13.21
CA LEU A 317 15.14 -2.02 12.54
C LEU A 317 15.70 -2.14 11.13
N LYS A 318 14.91 -1.75 10.13
CA LYS A 318 15.28 -1.76 8.72
C LYS A 318 15.10 -0.37 8.16
N LEU A 319 16.15 0.18 7.58
CA LEU A 319 16.13 1.46 6.87
C LEU A 319 16.43 1.20 5.41
N GLU A 320 15.58 1.73 4.53
CA GLU A 320 15.71 1.65 3.07
C GLU A 320 15.58 3.06 2.50
N THR A 321 16.45 3.41 1.56
CA THR A 321 16.37 4.67 0.82
C THR A 321 16.55 4.41 -0.67
N ASP A 322 15.67 5.02 -1.44
CA ASP A 322 15.63 4.96 -2.90
C ASP A 322 15.69 6.38 -3.46
N PHE A 323 16.71 6.67 -4.26
CA PHE A 323 16.94 7.99 -4.82
C PHE A 323 17.07 7.91 -6.33
N VAL A 324 16.20 8.63 -7.03
CA VAL A 324 16.20 8.74 -8.50
C VAL A 324 16.38 10.19 -8.90
N LYS A 325 17.42 10.45 -9.69
CA LYS A 325 17.74 11.76 -10.25
C LYS A 325 17.61 11.72 -11.77
N TYR A 326 16.89 12.70 -12.31
CA TYR A 326 16.75 12.90 -13.75
C TYR A 326 17.57 14.10 -14.20
N TRP A 327 18.43 13.90 -15.19
CA TRP A 327 19.17 14.94 -15.88
C TRP A 327 18.69 15.05 -17.34
N ARG A 328 17.83 16.02 -17.63
CA ARG A 328 17.42 16.36 -19.01
C ARG A 328 18.52 17.16 -19.71
N ILE A 329 19.37 16.46 -20.44
CA ILE A 329 20.52 17.03 -21.15
C ILE A 329 20.02 17.79 -22.38
N THR A 330 19.22 17.12 -23.21
CA THR A 330 18.56 17.70 -24.39
C THR A 330 17.02 17.70 -24.21
N GLN A 331 16.26 18.13 -25.22
CA GLN A 331 14.80 18.10 -25.19
C GLN A 331 14.27 16.65 -25.13
N ASP A 332 14.94 15.72 -25.82
CA ASP A 332 14.54 14.30 -25.90
C ASP A 332 15.45 13.36 -25.11
N GLY A 333 16.63 13.83 -24.69
CA GLY A 333 17.64 13.04 -23.99
C GLY A 333 17.61 13.26 -22.48
N THR A 334 17.26 12.21 -21.73
CA THR A 334 17.30 12.21 -20.26
C THR A 334 18.22 11.12 -19.74
N LEU A 335 19.24 11.51 -18.99
CA LEU A 335 20.04 10.60 -18.19
C LEU A 335 19.34 10.38 -16.84
N VAL A 336 19.19 9.13 -16.42
CA VAL A 336 18.55 8.77 -15.15
C VAL A 336 19.55 8.04 -14.27
N GLY A 337 19.80 8.57 -13.08
CA GLY A 337 20.59 7.93 -12.05
C GLY A 337 19.68 7.37 -10.98
N HIS A 338 19.91 6.11 -10.60
CA HIS A 338 19.14 5.42 -9.57
C HIS A 338 20.11 4.83 -8.56
N VAL A 339 19.92 5.17 -7.29
CA VAL A 339 20.71 4.67 -6.17
C VAL A 339 19.76 4.14 -5.12
N ASN A 340 20.00 2.90 -4.71
CA ASN A 340 19.26 2.26 -3.62
C ASN A 340 20.26 1.83 -2.54
N ALA A 341 19.92 2.08 -1.28
CA ALA A 341 20.71 1.68 -0.13
C ALA A 341 19.81 1.23 1.01
N GLY A 342 20.26 0.26 1.80
CA GLY A 342 19.51 -0.21 2.95
C GLY A 342 20.39 -0.86 4.00
N ILE A 343 19.96 -0.75 5.25
CA ILE A 343 20.64 -1.33 6.42
C ILE A 343 19.57 -2.02 7.28
N ILE A 344 19.88 -3.22 7.76
CA ILE A 344 19.04 -3.97 8.68
C ILE A 344 19.85 -4.29 9.94
N TRP A 345 19.28 -3.97 11.08
CA TRP A 345 19.88 -4.22 12.38
C TRP A 345 18.91 -5.02 13.25
N SER A 346 19.29 -6.27 13.55
CA SER A 346 18.52 -7.15 14.43
C SER A 346 18.98 -6.99 15.89
N TYR A 347 18.04 -7.03 16.84
CA TYR A 347 18.32 -6.85 18.26
C TYR A 347 17.27 -7.56 19.12
N GLY A 348 17.51 -7.67 20.44
CA GLY A 348 16.55 -8.21 21.40
C GLY A 348 16.23 -9.69 21.17
N ASN A 349 15.00 -9.99 20.77
CA ASN A 349 14.47 -11.36 20.70
C ASN A 349 15.07 -12.24 19.60
N ALA A 350 15.70 -11.64 18.57
CA ALA A 350 16.30 -12.37 17.47
C ALA A 350 17.69 -11.82 17.12
N GLU A 351 18.65 -12.71 16.95
CA GLU A 351 20.01 -12.35 16.52
C GLU A 351 20.10 -12.04 15.02
N ASN A 352 19.16 -12.59 14.23
CA ASN A 352 19.14 -12.44 12.78
C ASN A 352 17.73 -12.09 12.29
N ALA A 353 17.67 -11.24 11.27
CA ALA A 353 16.44 -10.91 10.60
C ALA A 353 15.90 -12.12 9.80
N PRO A 354 14.57 -12.27 9.67
CA PRO A 354 13.95 -13.30 8.87
C PRO A 354 14.48 -13.28 7.43
N TYR A 355 14.67 -14.46 6.83
CA TYR A 355 15.29 -14.58 5.51
C TYR A 355 14.60 -13.74 4.42
N TYR A 356 13.27 -13.64 4.46
CA TYR A 356 12.50 -12.88 3.48
C TYR A 356 12.55 -11.35 3.68
N GLU A 357 13.01 -10.87 4.84
CA GLU A 357 13.22 -9.43 5.13
C GLU A 357 14.66 -8.99 4.86
N GLN A 358 15.59 -9.93 4.63
CA GLN A 358 16.97 -9.62 4.30
C GLN A 358 17.10 -8.98 2.91
N PHE A 359 18.11 -8.14 2.75
CA PHE A 359 18.43 -7.54 1.47
C PHE A 359 19.05 -8.56 0.52
N TYR A 360 18.67 -8.44 -0.76
CA TYR A 360 19.28 -9.20 -1.84
C TYR A 360 19.53 -8.32 -3.05
N ILE A 361 20.59 -8.64 -3.79
CA ILE A 361 21.00 -7.89 -4.98
C ILE A 361 20.91 -8.82 -6.19
N GLY A 362 20.45 -8.27 -7.32
CA GLY A 362 20.29 -8.97 -8.60
C GLY A 362 18.85 -9.06 -9.07
N GLY A 363 18.66 -9.18 -10.39
CA GLY A 363 17.37 -9.17 -11.07
C GLY A 363 17.05 -7.85 -11.77
N ALA A 364 15.95 -7.84 -12.53
CA ALA A 364 15.58 -6.73 -13.42
C ALA A 364 15.41 -5.37 -12.71
N ASN A 365 15.02 -5.39 -11.43
CA ASN A 365 14.71 -4.22 -10.60
C ASN A 365 15.85 -3.85 -9.62
N SER A 366 17.01 -4.52 -9.72
CA SER A 366 18.20 -4.20 -8.93
C SER A 366 19.36 -4.04 -9.91
N VAL A 367 20.23 -5.04 -10.04
CA VAL A 367 21.30 -5.07 -11.05
C VAL A 367 20.91 -6.05 -12.16
N ARG A 368 20.61 -5.51 -13.35
CA ARG A 368 20.34 -6.31 -14.55
C ARG A 368 21.57 -7.14 -14.93
N ALA A 369 21.35 -8.21 -15.70
CA ALA A 369 22.34 -9.25 -16.04
C ALA A 369 22.71 -10.23 -14.90
N PHE A 370 22.34 -9.94 -13.65
CA PHE A 370 22.51 -10.86 -12.53
C PHE A 370 21.18 -11.51 -12.16
N ASN A 371 21.21 -12.79 -11.82
CA ASN A 371 20.03 -13.49 -11.32
C ASN A 371 19.63 -12.92 -9.94
N VAL A 372 18.35 -13.04 -9.59
CA VAL A 372 17.85 -12.63 -8.27
C VAL A 372 18.67 -13.35 -7.19
N ARG A 373 19.16 -12.60 -6.19
CA ARG A 373 19.97 -13.09 -5.06
C ARG A 373 21.36 -13.62 -5.43
N SER A 374 21.91 -13.29 -6.61
CA SER A 374 23.23 -13.80 -6.99
C SER A 374 24.43 -12.98 -6.51
N ILE A 375 24.20 -11.74 -6.04
CA ILE A 375 25.27 -10.85 -5.56
C ILE A 375 25.19 -10.70 -4.04
N GLY A 376 26.32 -10.95 -3.36
CA GLY A 376 26.49 -10.72 -1.92
C GLY A 376 26.73 -12.00 -1.11
N PRO A 377 27.02 -11.87 0.20
CA PRO A 377 27.33 -12.99 1.09
C PRO A 377 26.15 -13.94 1.34
N GLY A 378 24.93 -13.56 0.92
CA GLY A 378 23.72 -14.39 0.95
C GLY A 378 23.53 -15.31 -0.27
N ARG A 379 24.58 -15.51 -1.09
CA ARG A 379 24.55 -16.45 -2.23
C ARG A 379 24.59 -17.88 -1.70
N TYR A 380 23.43 -18.55 -1.69
CA TYR A 380 23.29 -19.96 -1.33
C TYR A 380 22.42 -20.67 -2.36
#